data_AF-A0A5J9WEA0-F1
#
_entry.id   AF-A0A5J9WEA0-F1
#
_cell.length_a   1.000
_cell.length_b   1.000
_cell.length_c   1.000
_cell.angle_alpha   90.00
_cell.angle_beta   90.00
_cell.angle_gamma   90.00
#
_symmetry.space_group_name_H-M   'P 1'
#
loop_
_entity.id
_entity.type
_entity.pdbx_description
1 polymer ?
#
loop_
_entity_poly.entity_id
_entity_poly.type
_entity_poly.pdbx_seq_one_letter_code
_entity_poly.pdbx_strand_id
1 'polypeptide(L)'
;MLERGLVAPDPQVYAFVMGGFVNAGDGDKVVSLYEELKEKLGGGPILDGVVYGNLMKGYFLKGMEEEAMDCYAEVLGDDSKVKFDAVSYNMVLDALGRNGRLEDALQLFDRMCREHDPPRRITVNLGSFNVMVDAYCRAERFQDAIEVFGKMAEKRCAPDALSYNNLIDWLGKNELVGEAEGLYKEMGERAKAILLDESVVFSDEMKELLEGALEKDGRDGEMTKLYEDVEREKAEAAARAAEEKARAEALAKEEEERKKAEEMAKEEAAARASRAAIEAVLGRKREAEKDESVDKANVEEAQVVESSSDTIDAAGEQNEGCRFINGCQVANYRDSQRHLMGIIPNV
;
A
#
# COMPACT_ATOMS: atom_id res chain seq x y z
N MET A 1 -12.59 -25.83 45.37
CA MET A 1 -13.35 -26.63 44.38
C MET A 1 -12.59 -27.89 43.94
N LEU A 2 -11.28 -27.81 43.68
CA LEU A 2 -10.46 -28.92 43.14
C LEU A 2 -10.29 -30.16 44.06
N GLU A 3 -10.54 -30.02 45.37
CA GLU A 3 -10.38 -31.11 46.36
C GLU A 3 -11.52 -32.15 46.35
N ARG A 4 -12.67 -31.87 45.74
CA ARG A 4 -13.90 -32.67 45.95
C ARG A 4 -14.05 -33.91 45.05
N GLY A 5 -13.10 -34.22 44.18
CA GLY A 5 -13.00 -35.49 43.44
C GLY A 5 -14.19 -35.91 42.55
N LEU A 6 -15.19 -35.02 42.37
CA LEU A 6 -16.47 -35.32 41.71
C LEU A 6 -16.48 -34.97 40.21
N VAL A 7 -15.42 -34.35 39.71
CA VAL A 7 -15.25 -33.96 38.31
C VAL A 7 -13.83 -34.35 37.89
N ALA A 8 -13.67 -34.87 36.67
CA ALA A 8 -12.35 -35.12 36.10
C ALA A 8 -11.52 -33.82 36.06
N PRO A 9 -10.19 -33.89 36.20
CA PRO A 9 -9.34 -32.71 36.08
C PRO A 9 -9.49 -32.11 34.67
N ASP A 10 -9.90 -30.85 34.61
CA ASP A 10 -10.05 -30.11 33.35
C ASP A 10 -8.83 -29.20 33.15
N PRO A 11 -7.98 -29.43 32.12
CA PRO A 11 -6.83 -28.58 31.82
C PRO A 11 -7.18 -27.09 31.69
N GLN A 12 -8.37 -26.74 31.18
CA GLN A 12 -8.79 -25.34 31.04
C GLN A 12 -9.01 -24.69 32.41
N VAL A 13 -9.65 -25.39 33.35
CA VAL A 13 -9.85 -24.89 34.72
C VAL A 13 -8.51 -24.67 35.41
N TYR A 14 -7.56 -25.60 35.25
CA TYR A 14 -6.20 -25.43 35.77
C TYR A 14 -5.48 -24.25 35.08
N ALA A 15 -5.60 -24.09 33.77
CA ALA A 15 -5.02 -22.96 33.03
C ALA A 15 -5.51 -21.59 33.57
N PHE A 16 -6.82 -21.45 33.87
CA PHE A 16 -7.35 -20.23 34.48
C PHE A 16 -6.79 -19.98 35.90
N VAL A 17 -6.71 -21.02 36.74
CA VAL A 17 -6.19 -20.90 38.11
C VAL A 17 -4.67 -20.61 38.10
N MET A 18 -3.90 -21.30 37.25
CA MET A 18 -2.48 -21.06 37.04
C MET A 18 -2.23 -19.63 36.54
N GLY A 19 -2.99 -19.13 35.56
CA GLY A 19 -2.89 -17.75 35.08
C GLY A 19 -3.18 -16.72 36.18
N GLY A 20 -4.10 -17.02 37.09
CA GLY A 20 -4.34 -16.23 38.30
C GLY A 20 -3.10 -16.13 39.21
N PHE A 21 -2.37 -17.22 39.40
CA PHE A 21 -1.13 -17.22 40.19
C PHE A 21 0.08 -16.62 39.45
N VAL A 22 0.18 -16.77 38.13
CA VAL A 22 1.16 -16.03 37.30
C VAL A 22 0.98 -14.53 37.49
N ASN A 23 -0.25 -14.02 37.43
CA ASN A 23 -0.56 -12.60 37.64
C ASN A 23 -0.29 -12.13 39.08
N ALA A 24 -0.30 -13.05 40.06
CA ALA A 24 0.08 -12.79 41.45
C ALA A 24 1.59 -12.93 41.72
N GLY A 25 2.39 -13.33 40.72
CA GLY A 25 3.84 -13.59 40.86
C GLY A 25 4.18 -14.90 41.58
N ASP A 26 3.19 -15.78 41.82
CA ASP A 26 3.36 -17.00 42.62
C ASP A 26 3.71 -18.20 41.73
N GLY A 27 4.95 -18.23 41.25
CA GLY A 27 5.46 -19.30 40.39
C GLY A 27 5.46 -20.68 41.05
N ASP A 28 5.61 -20.76 42.38
CA ASP A 28 5.54 -22.02 43.13
C ASP A 28 4.17 -22.68 43.03
N LYS A 29 3.08 -21.91 43.20
CA LYS A 29 1.73 -22.45 43.03
C LYS A 29 1.46 -22.88 41.58
N VAL A 30 1.99 -22.15 40.59
CA VAL A 30 1.84 -22.51 39.18
C VAL A 30 2.45 -23.89 38.88
N VAL A 31 3.67 -24.15 39.35
CA VAL A 31 4.33 -25.45 39.18
C VAL A 31 3.58 -26.54 39.94
N SER A 32 3.18 -26.32 41.19
CA SER A 32 2.45 -27.33 41.97
C SER A 32 1.09 -27.70 41.36
N LEU A 33 0.37 -26.74 40.75
CA LEU A 33 -0.89 -27.00 40.05
C LEU A 33 -0.70 -27.79 38.76
N TYR A 34 0.42 -27.58 38.05
CA TYR A 34 0.77 -28.38 36.88
C TYR A 34 1.10 -29.83 37.26
N GLU A 35 1.86 -30.04 38.33
CA GLU A 35 2.17 -31.37 38.86
C GLU A 35 0.89 -32.10 39.32
N GLU A 36 0.00 -31.42 40.04
CA GLU A 36 -1.30 -31.94 40.47
C GLU A 36 -2.19 -32.33 39.27
N LEU A 37 -2.22 -31.50 38.22
CA LEU A 37 -2.94 -31.80 36.97
C LEU A 37 -2.36 -33.03 36.27
N LYS A 38 -1.02 -33.12 36.17
CA LYS A 38 -0.31 -34.23 35.54
C LYS A 38 -0.53 -35.55 36.29
N GLU A 39 -0.51 -35.52 37.63
CA GLU A 39 -0.84 -36.68 38.46
C GLU A 39 -2.30 -37.12 38.27
N LYS A 40 -3.25 -36.19 38.36
CA LYS A 40 -4.70 -36.49 38.20
C LYS A 40 -5.07 -36.99 36.81
N LEU A 41 -4.29 -36.66 35.77
CA LEU A 41 -4.41 -37.20 34.42
C LEU A 41 -3.65 -38.53 34.21
N GLY A 42 -3.10 -39.12 35.27
CA GLY A 42 -2.40 -40.41 35.22
C GLY A 42 -1.01 -40.34 34.57
N GLY A 43 -0.35 -39.19 34.60
CA GLY A 43 0.96 -38.96 33.99
C GLY A 43 0.94 -38.82 32.45
N GLY A 44 -0.24 -38.79 31.83
CA GLY A 44 -0.37 -38.56 30.39
C GLY A 44 0.02 -37.14 29.96
N PRO A 45 0.36 -36.92 28.67
CA PRO A 45 0.68 -35.60 28.16
C PRO A 45 -0.56 -34.70 28.18
N ILE A 46 -0.42 -33.52 28.77
CA ILE A 46 -1.41 -32.44 28.64
C ILE A 46 -1.29 -31.88 27.22
N LEU A 47 -2.41 -31.62 26.54
CA LEU A 47 -2.41 -31.18 25.13
C LEU A 47 -2.97 -29.76 24.96
N ASP A 48 -2.69 -28.90 25.94
CA ASP A 48 -3.20 -27.53 26.06
C ASP A 48 -2.03 -26.54 26.13
N GLY A 49 -1.89 -25.68 25.12
CA GLY A 49 -0.80 -24.69 25.05
C GLY A 49 -0.91 -23.57 26.10
N VAL A 50 -2.09 -23.28 26.65
CA VAL A 50 -2.29 -22.25 27.69
C VAL A 50 -1.77 -22.75 29.03
N VAL A 51 -1.95 -24.04 29.34
CA VAL A 51 -1.34 -24.68 30.52
C VAL A 51 0.19 -24.54 30.48
N TYR A 52 0.82 -24.86 29.35
CA TYR A 52 2.28 -24.75 29.22
C TYR A 52 2.78 -23.32 29.13
N GLY A 53 2.05 -22.40 28.49
CA GLY A 53 2.36 -20.98 28.51
C GLY A 53 2.35 -20.39 29.93
N ASN A 54 1.43 -20.85 30.79
CA ASN A 54 1.45 -20.50 32.22
C ASN A 54 2.61 -21.18 32.96
N LEU A 55 2.88 -22.47 32.71
CA LEU A 55 3.98 -23.20 33.34
C LEU A 55 5.34 -22.54 33.06
N MET A 56 5.62 -22.20 31.80
CA MET A 56 6.83 -21.46 31.42
C MET A 56 6.95 -20.14 32.18
N LYS A 57 5.87 -19.34 32.26
CA LYS A 57 5.86 -18.12 33.08
C LYS A 57 6.11 -18.40 34.56
N GLY A 58 5.56 -19.49 35.10
CA GLY A 58 5.82 -19.95 36.46
C GLY A 58 7.28 -20.28 36.73
N TYR A 59 7.95 -21.00 35.81
CA TYR A 59 9.38 -21.28 35.89
C TYR A 59 10.23 -20.00 35.80
N PHE A 60 9.95 -19.11 34.84
CA PHE A 60 10.65 -17.82 34.74
C PHE A 60 10.48 -16.95 36.01
N LEU A 61 9.27 -16.90 36.60
CA LEU A 61 9.03 -16.21 37.88
C LEU A 61 9.87 -16.77 39.04
N LYS A 62 10.31 -18.03 38.97
CA LYS A 62 11.19 -18.68 39.94
C LYS A 62 12.68 -18.55 39.61
N GLY A 63 13.05 -17.95 38.48
CA GLY A 63 14.42 -17.96 37.94
C GLY A 63 14.87 -19.34 37.42
N MET A 64 13.93 -20.25 37.19
CA MET A 64 14.14 -21.60 36.65
C MET A 64 14.15 -21.54 35.11
N GLU A 65 15.16 -20.87 34.54
CA GLU A 65 15.25 -20.67 33.08
C GLU A 65 15.51 -21.98 32.32
N GLU A 66 16.31 -22.90 32.87
CA GLU A 66 16.58 -24.20 32.26
C GLU A 66 15.28 -25.02 32.13
N GLU A 67 14.49 -25.12 33.20
CA GLU A 67 13.21 -25.82 33.21
C GLU A 67 12.14 -25.13 32.33
N ALA A 68 12.16 -23.79 32.23
CA ALA A 68 11.33 -23.05 31.29
C ALA A 68 11.66 -23.40 29.83
N MET A 69 12.94 -23.62 29.53
CA MET A 69 13.41 -23.91 28.17
C MET A 69 13.36 -25.38 27.78
N ASP A 70 13.50 -26.31 28.73
CA ASP A 70 13.12 -27.71 28.54
C ASP A 70 11.63 -27.83 28.22
N CYS A 71 10.78 -27.10 28.96
CA CYS A 71 9.34 -27.01 28.67
C CYS A 71 9.08 -26.46 27.27
N TYR A 72 9.77 -25.39 26.85
CA TYR A 72 9.67 -24.86 25.48
C TYR A 72 10.03 -25.91 24.43
N ALA A 73 11.16 -26.62 24.60
CA ALA A 73 11.63 -27.63 23.67
C ALA A 73 10.68 -28.85 23.58
N GLU A 74 10.11 -29.29 24.70
CA GLU A 74 9.12 -30.38 24.74
C GLU A 74 7.86 -30.01 23.93
N VAL A 75 7.31 -28.81 24.16
CA VAL A 75 5.96 -28.47 23.67
C VAL A 75 5.93 -27.76 22.33
N LEU A 76 7.05 -27.18 21.91
CA LEU A 76 7.23 -26.54 20.60
C LEU A 76 8.26 -27.28 19.71
N GLY A 77 8.75 -28.45 20.09
CA GLY A 77 9.47 -29.35 19.17
C GLY A 77 8.60 -29.83 17.99
N ASP A 78 9.24 -30.27 16.91
CA ASP A 78 8.55 -30.70 15.67
C ASP A 78 7.63 -31.92 15.88
N ASP A 79 7.98 -32.82 16.81
CA ASP A 79 7.19 -34.00 17.18
C ASP A 79 6.08 -33.71 18.21
N SER A 80 5.92 -32.46 18.65
CA SER A 80 4.94 -32.07 19.67
C SER A 80 3.51 -32.29 19.19
N LYS A 81 2.68 -32.83 20.09
CA LYS A 81 1.23 -32.99 19.91
C LYS A 81 0.41 -31.89 20.59
N VAL A 82 1.08 -30.97 21.31
CA VAL A 82 0.43 -29.88 22.03
C VAL A 82 -0.15 -28.89 21.03
N LYS A 83 -1.41 -28.55 21.18
CA LYS A 83 -2.09 -27.60 20.29
C LYS A 83 -1.89 -26.18 20.81
N PHE A 84 -1.09 -25.42 20.07
CA PHE A 84 -0.97 -23.97 20.24
C PHE A 84 -1.91 -23.23 19.29
N ASP A 85 -2.57 -22.23 19.84
CA ASP A 85 -3.36 -21.19 19.19
C ASP A 85 -2.67 -19.83 19.39
N ALA A 86 -3.22 -18.76 18.80
CA ALA A 86 -2.63 -17.43 18.94
C ALA A 86 -2.48 -16.97 20.41
N VAL A 87 -3.39 -17.34 21.30
CA VAL A 87 -3.34 -16.92 22.72
C VAL A 87 -2.16 -17.60 23.44
N SER A 88 -2.08 -18.92 23.34
CA SER A 88 -0.99 -19.71 23.95
C SER A 88 0.38 -19.38 23.36
N TYR A 89 0.47 -19.14 22.05
CA TYR A 89 1.70 -18.63 21.44
C TYR A 89 2.11 -17.27 22.01
N ASN A 90 1.17 -16.30 22.10
CA ASN A 90 1.44 -14.97 22.64
C ASN A 90 1.90 -15.03 24.11
N MET A 91 1.41 -16.01 24.89
CA MET A 91 1.88 -16.22 26.27
C MET A 91 3.35 -16.66 26.32
N VAL A 92 3.78 -17.53 25.40
CA VAL A 92 5.19 -17.96 25.32
C VAL A 92 6.08 -16.83 24.81
N LEU A 93 5.64 -16.07 23.79
CA LEU A 93 6.37 -14.89 23.31
C LEU A 93 6.58 -13.84 24.41
N ASP A 94 5.53 -13.53 25.19
CA ASP A 94 5.59 -12.59 26.32
C ASP A 94 6.51 -13.10 27.44
N ALA A 95 6.53 -14.42 27.67
CA ALA A 95 7.46 -15.04 28.61
C ALA A 95 8.92 -14.90 28.16
N LEU A 96 9.22 -15.23 26.90
CA LEU A 96 10.57 -15.13 26.33
C LEU A 96 11.07 -13.68 26.30
N GLY A 97 10.25 -12.74 25.80
CA GLY A 97 10.61 -11.32 25.70
C GLY A 97 10.88 -10.65 27.05
N ARG A 98 10.11 -11.00 28.10
CA ARG A 98 10.34 -10.48 29.46
C ARG A 98 11.61 -10.99 30.12
N ASN A 99 12.12 -12.13 29.69
CA ASN A 99 13.33 -12.76 30.24
C ASN A 99 14.54 -12.59 29.31
N GLY A 100 14.50 -11.60 28.40
CA GLY A 100 15.64 -11.26 27.52
C GLY A 100 15.91 -12.26 26.40
N ARG A 101 15.06 -13.27 26.20
CA ARG A 101 15.23 -14.33 25.19
C ARG A 101 14.62 -13.92 23.85
N LEU A 102 15.03 -12.78 23.31
CA LEU A 102 14.45 -12.20 22.09
C LEU A 102 14.67 -13.11 20.87
N GLU A 103 15.85 -13.69 20.70
CA GLU A 103 16.20 -14.52 19.55
C GLU A 103 15.29 -15.76 19.42
N ASP A 104 14.86 -16.33 20.55
CA ASP A 104 13.91 -17.44 20.59
C ASP A 104 12.48 -16.97 20.33
N ALA A 105 12.09 -15.80 20.85
CA ALA A 105 10.80 -15.17 20.54
C ALA A 105 10.69 -14.86 19.02
N LEU A 106 11.77 -14.43 18.38
CA LEU A 106 11.84 -14.21 16.93
C LEU A 106 11.67 -15.51 16.15
N GLN A 107 12.39 -16.56 16.52
CA GLN A 107 12.25 -17.88 15.88
C GLN A 107 10.82 -18.44 16.00
N LEU A 108 10.19 -18.27 17.18
CA LEU A 108 8.81 -18.67 17.40
C LEU A 108 7.84 -17.80 16.57
N PHE A 109 8.03 -16.49 16.52
CA PHE A 109 7.17 -15.58 15.75
C PHE A 109 7.30 -15.83 14.24
N ASP A 110 8.51 -16.07 13.72
CA ASP A 110 8.73 -16.46 12.32
C ASP A 110 8.08 -17.81 11.98
N ARG A 111 8.06 -18.75 12.92
CA ARG A 111 7.26 -19.98 12.78
C ARG A 111 5.77 -19.67 12.74
N MET A 112 5.25 -18.91 13.71
CA MET A 112 3.84 -18.51 13.73
C MET A 112 3.42 -17.83 12.43
N CYS A 113 4.23 -16.92 11.90
CA CYS A 113 3.99 -16.23 10.63
C CYS A 113 3.99 -17.17 9.42
N ARG A 114 4.86 -18.19 9.39
CA ARG A 114 4.89 -19.21 8.32
C ARG A 114 3.70 -20.15 8.39
N GLU A 115 3.22 -20.48 9.58
CA GLU A 115 2.08 -21.37 9.77
C GLU A 115 0.71 -20.64 9.85
N HIS A 116 0.69 -19.33 9.55
CA HIS A 116 -0.51 -18.48 9.53
C HIS A 116 -1.21 -18.56 8.17
N ASP A 117 -2.39 -19.17 8.13
CA ASP A 117 -3.19 -19.39 6.90
C ASP A 117 -4.68 -19.12 7.15
N PRO A 118 -5.13 -17.86 7.22
CA PRO A 118 -6.54 -17.53 7.44
C PRO A 118 -7.43 -17.96 6.26
N PRO A 119 -8.62 -18.54 6.49
CA PRO A 119 -9.26 -18.79 7.78
C PRO A 119 -8.92 -20.15 8.41
N ARG A 120 -8.07 -20.97 7.78
CA ARG A 120 -7.79 -22.37 8.17
C ARG A 120 -7.02 -22.46 9.48
N ARG A 121 -6.06 -21.56 9.71
CA ARG A 121 -5.25 -21.51 10.94
C ARG A 121 -4.79 -20.09 11.27
N ILE A 122 -5.18 -19.59 12.44
CA ILE A 122 -4.83 -18.26 12.94
C ILE A 122 -3.86 -18.41 14.11
N THR A 123 -2.57 -18.24 13.83
CA THR A 123 -1.46 -18.22 14.80
C THR A 123 -1.04 -16.82 15.22
N VAL A 124 -1.08 -15.85 14.31
CA VAL A 124 -0.71 -14.45 14.53
C VAL A 124 -1.99 -13.61 14.58
N ASN A 125 -2.05 -12.68 15.52
CA ASN A 125 -3.09 -11.66 15.63
C ASN A 125 -2.50 -10.33 16.13
N LEU A 126 -3.35 -9.32 16.34
CA LEU A 126 -2.98 -8.02 16.92
C LEU A 126 -2.13 -8.17 18.21
N GLY A 127 -2.54 -9.07 19.11
CA GLY A 127 -1.81 -9.35 20.35
C GLY A 127 -0.41 -9.92 20.12
N SER A 128 -0.21 -10.73 19.07
CA SER A 128 1.10 -11.30 18.73
C SER A 128 2.10 -10.21 18.37
N PHE A 129 1.66 -9.24 17.56
CA PHE A 129 2.48 -8.08 17.20
C PHE A 129 2.78 -7.20 18.41
N ASN A 130 1.78 -6.91 19.25
CA ASN A 130 1.98 -6.08 20.44
C ASN A 130 2.96 -6.71 21.44
N VAL A 131 2.94 -8.04 21.59
CA VAL A 131 3.93 -8.77 22.40
C VAL A 131 5.32 -8.70 21.77
N MET A 132 5.44 -8.84 20.44
CA MET A 132 6.74 -8.70 19.77
C MET A 132 7.31 -7.28 19.87
N VAL A 133 6.48 -6.25 19.72
CA VAL A 133 6.87 -4.85 19.91
C VAL A 133 7.41 -4.62 21.33
N ASP A 134 6.72 -5.12 22.36
CA ASP A 134 7.21 -5.06 23.75
C ASP A 134 8.54 -5.82 23.93
N ALA A 135 8.68 -7.00 23.30
CA ALA A 135 9.93 -7.78 23.36
C ALA A 135 11.12 -7.06 22.69
N TYR A 136 10.92 -6.40 21.53
CA TYR A 136 11.96 -5.57 20.90
C TYR A 136 12.33 -4.36 21.74
N CYS A 137 11.34 -3.64 22.29
CA CYS A 137 11.58 -2.47 23.14
C CYS A 137 12.33 -2.83 24.43
N ARG A 138 12.02 -3.99 25.05
CA ARG A 138 12.78 -4.52 26.21
C ARG A 138 14.24 -4.84 25.90
N ALA A 139 14.54 -5.19 24.65
CA ALA A 139 15.89 -5.44 24.17
C ALA A 139 16.57 -4.17 23.60
N GLU A 140 15.99 -2.99 23.82
CA GLU A 140 16.46 -1.68 23.31
C GLU A 140 16.53 -1.60 21.76
N ARG A 141 15.85 -2.51 21.05
CA ARG A 141 15.83 -2.61 19.57
C ARG A 141 14.65 -1.84 18.98
N PHE A 142 14.57 -0.56 19.32
CA PHE A 142 13.42 0.31 19.00
C PHE A 142 13.12 0.44 17.50
N GLN A 143 14.14 0.46 16.63
CA GLN A 143 13.93 0.54 15.18
C GLN A 143 13.23 -0.71 14.63
N ASP A 144 13.60 -1.89 15.13
CA ASP A 144 12.97 -3.15 14.75
C ASP A 144 11.53 -3.25 15.29
N ALA A 145 11.28 -2.67 16.47
CA ALA A 145 9.93 -2.54 17.03
C ALA A 145 9.02 -1.71 16.12
N ILE A 146 9.50 -0.57 15.61
CA ILE A 146 8.79 0.29 14.64
C ILE A 146 8.57 -0.46 13.32
N GLU A 147 9.57 -1.19 12.82
CA GLU A 147 9.43 -1.97 11.58
C GLU A 147 8.37 -3.09 11.71
N VAL A 148 8.35 -3.81 12.84
CA VAL A 148 7.35 -4.86 13.11
C VAL A 148 5.96 -4.28 13.36
N PHE A 149 5.85 -3.09 13.95
CA PHE A 149 4.60 -2.34 14.05
C PHE A 149 4.03 -1.96 12.67
N GLY A 150 4.89 -1.51 11.74
CA GLY A 150 4.49 -1.23 10.35
C GLY A 150 3.96 -2.46 9.61
N LYS A 151 4.58 -3.63 9.82
CA LYS A 151 4.18 -4.92 9.19
C LYS A 151 2.82 -5.45 9.63
N MET A 152 2.20 -4.90 10.67
CA MET A 152 0.87 -5.31 11.15
C MET A 152 -0.18 -5.22 10.04
N ALA A 153 -0.16 -4.13 9.27
CA ALA A 153 -1.11 -3.89 8.17
C ALA A 153 -1.01 -4.94 7.05
N GLU A 154 0.21 -5.39 6.72
CA GLU A 154 0.44 -6.44 5.70
C GLU A 154 -0.20 -7.78 6.09
N LYS A 155 -0.31 -8.05 7.39
CA LYS A 155 -0.96 -9.25 7.95
C LYS A 155 -2.42 -9.02 8.33
N ARG A 156 -3.06 -7.97 7.77
CA ARG A 156 -4.46 -7.58 8.04
C ARG A 156 -4.77 -7.35 9.52
N CYS A 157 -3.75 -7.02 10.32
CA CYS A 157 -3.90 -6.61 11.70
C CYS A 157 -3.74 -5.09 11.75
N ALA A 158 -4.82 -4.34 11.96
CA ALA A 158 -4.71 -2.89 12.14
C ALA A 158 -4.26 -2.57 13.58
N PRO A 159 -3.15 -1.85 13.80
CA PRO A 159 -2.81 -1.31 15.11
C PRO A 159 -3.97 -0.55 15.75
N ASP A 160 -4.26 -0.86 17.02
CA ASP A 160 -5.26 -0.17 17.83
C ASP A 160 -4.63 0.87 18.76
N ALA A 161 -5.47 1.56 19.55
CA ALA A 161 -4.98 2.55 20.51
C ALA A 161 -4.00 1.98 21.56
N LEU A 162 -4.18 0.72 21.98
CA LEU A 162 -3.24 0.06 22.91
C LEU A 162 -1.88 -0.18 22.26
N SER A 163 -1.89 -0.56 20.98
CA SER A 163 -0.69 -0.79 20.16
C SER A 163 0.13 0.50 20.05
N TYR A 164 -0.51 1.62 19.66
CA TYR A 164 0.13 2.93 19.58
C TYR A 164 0.63 3.41 20.93
N ASN A 165 -0.22 3.38 21.97
CA ASN A 165 0.14 3.85 23.30
C ASN A 165 1.35 3.09 23.88
N ASN A 166 1.44 1.78 23.67
CA ASN A 166 2.56 0.96 24.12
C ASN A 166 3.89 1.40 23.48
N LEU A 167 3.92 1.54 22.14
CA LEU A 167 5.14 1.92 21.43
C LEU A 167 5.54 3.38 21.71
N ILE A 168 4.57 4.30 21.77
CA ILE A 168 4.81 5.71 22.11
C ILE A 168 5.36 5.86 23.53
N ASP A 169 4.83 5.12 24.51
CA ASP A 169 5.32 5.13 25.90
C ASP A 169 6.76 4.58 25.99
N TRP A 170 7.06 3.47 25.30
CA TRP A 170 8.41 2.93 25.22
C TRP A 170 9.41 3.90 24.57
N LEU A 171 9.07 4.51 23.44
CA LEU A 171 9.93 5.47 22.74
C LEU A 171 10.15 6.75 23.57
N GLY A 172 9.09 7.29 24.18
CA GLY A 172 9.16 8.47 25.04
C GLY A 172 10.03 8.26 26.28
N LYS A 173 9.96 7.08 26.91
CA LYS A 173 10.81 6.70 28.05
C LYS A 173 12.29 6.54 27.71
N ASN A 174 12.62 6.35 26.43
CA ASN A 174 13.98 6.18 25.92
C ASN A 174 14.46 7.38 25.09
N GLU A 175 13.85 8.56 25.30
CA GLU A 175 14.21 9.84 24.67
C GLU A 175 14.09 9.87 23.12
N LEU A 176 13.44 8.87 22.51
CA LEU A 176 13.16 8.78 21.07
C LEU A 176 11.92 9.60 20.68
N VAL A 177 11.89 10.86 21.11
CA VAL A 177 10.71 11.75 21.01
C VAL A 177 10.24 11.95 19.57
N GLY A 178 11.15 12.05 18.60
CA GLY A 178 10.78 12.24 17.20
C GLY A 178 9.99 11.08 16.59
N GLU A 179 10.34 9.83 16.92
CA GLU A 179 9.59 8.64 16.49
C GLU A 179 8.25 8.54 17.22
N ALA A 180 8.21 8.89 18.51
CA ALA A 180 6.98 8.95 19.31
C ALA A 180 5.99 9.99 18.78
N GLU A 181 6.45 11.20 18.43
CA GLU A 181 5.65 12.24 17.78
C GLU A 181 5.17 11.80 16.39
N GLY A 182 6.02 11.11 15.62
CA GLY A 182 5.67 10.52 14.32
C GLY A 182 4.50 9.54 14.41
N LEU A 183 4.58 8.58 15.34
CA LEU A 183 3.51 7.60 15.59
C LEU A 183 2.23 8.24 16.14
N TYR A 184 2.35 9.23 17.02
CA TYR A 184 1.18 9.97 17.52
C TYR A 184 0.46 10.72 16.39
N LYS A 185 1.23 11.33 15.47
CA LYS A 185 0.68 11.98 14.27
C LYS A 185 0.03 10.96 13.32
N GLU A 186 0.66 9.82 13.09
CA GLU A 186 0.10 8.74 12.26
C GLU A 186 -1.24 8.22 12.83
N MET A 187 -1.34 8.03 14.15
CA MET A 187 -2.58 7.66 14.83
C MET A 187 -3.69 8.70 14.58
N GLY A 188 -3.35 9.99 14.64
CA GLY A 188 -4.29 11.09 14.32
C GLY A 188 -4.72 11.10 12.85
N GLU A 189 -3.80 10.86 11.92
CA GLU A 189 -4.09 10.76 10.49
C GLU A 189 -4.98 9.55 10.16
N ARG A 190 -4.79 8.40 10.83
CA ARG A 190 -5.68 7.25 10.71
C ARG A 190 -7.07 7.50 11.30
N ALA A 191 -7.16 8.16 12.45
CA ALA A 191 -8.44 8.54 13.04
C ALA A 191 -9.23 9.48 12.10
N LYS A 192 -8.55 10.47 11.49
CA LYS A 192 -9.13 11.29 10.42
C LYS A 192 -9.57 10.46 9.22
N ALA A 193 -8.75 9.53 8.74
CA ALA A 193 -9.09 8.69 7.59
C ALA A 193 -10.38 7.87 7.81
N ILE A 194 -10.60 7.36 9.03
CA ILE A 194 -11.83 6.65 9.41
C ILE A 194 -13.05 7.60 9.43
N LEU A 195 -12.88 8.85 9.89
CA LEU A 195 -13.92 9.89 9.87
C LEU A 195 -14.19 10.47 8.46
N LEU A 196 -13.23 10.33 7.55
CA LEU A 196 -13.31 10.76 6.14
C LEU A 196 -13.98 9.69 5.25
N ASP A 197 -14.05 8.44 5.68
CA ASP A 197 -14.63 7.33 4.92
C ASP A 197 -16.17 7.44 4.86
N GLU A 198 -16.71 7.72 3.67
CA GLU A 198 -18.16 7.84 3.44
C GLU A 198 -18.94 6.54 3.73
N SER A 199 -18.27 5.38 3.83
CA SER A 199 -18.89 4.13 4.25
C SER A 199 -19.08 4.02 5.78
N VAL A 200 -18.38 4.85 6.56
CA VAL A 200 -18.45 4.86 8.03
C VAL A 200 -19.38 5.97 8.50
N VAL A 201 -20.68 5.67 8.54
CA VAL A 201 -21.68 6.57 9.13
C VAL A 201 -21.75 6.34 10.64
N PHE A 202 -21.13 7.24 11.42
CA PHE A 202 -21.45 7.37 12.84
C PHE A 202 -22.90 7.84 12.98
N SER A 203 -23.72 7.10 13.73
CA SER A 203 -25.06 7.56 14.06
C SER A 203 -24.98 8.72 15.07
N ASP A 204 -26.03 9.55 15.11
CA ASP A 204 -26.07 10.71 16.02
C ASP A 204 -25.89 10.26 17.49
N GLU A 205 -26.43 9.09 17.87
CA GLU A 205 -26.26 8.52 19.21
C GLU A 205 -24.81 8.06 19.49
N MET A 206 -24.10 7.53 18.49
CA MET A 206 -22.68 7.18 18.63
C MET A 206 -21.82 8.42 18.76
N LYS A 207 -22.19 9.52 18.08
CA LYS A 207 -21.51 10.80 18.19
C LYS A 207 -21.73 11.45 19.55
N GLU A 208 -22.98 11.53 20.03
CA GLU A 208 -23.32 12.05 21.36
C GLU A 208 -22.62 11.26 22.48
N LEU A 209 -22.57 9.93 22.37
CA LEU A 209 -21.86 9.07 23.33
C LEU A 209 -20.35 9.35 23.36
N LEU A 210 -19.73 9.59 22.19
CA LEU A 210 -18.30 9.88 22.08
C LEU A 210 -17.96 11.28 22.59
N GLU A 211 -18.77 12.29 22.25
CA GLU A 211 -18.64 13.66 22.77
C GLU A 211 -18.78 13.67 24.29
N GLY A 212 -19.84 13.05 24.83
CA GLY A 212 -20.04 12.91 26.27
C GLY A 212 -19.06 11.97 26.98
N ALA A 213 -18.19 11.24 26.26
CA ALA A 213 -17.05 10.53 26.84
C ALA A 213 -15.83 11.46 26.94
N LEU A 214 -15.54 12.22 25.87
CA LEU A 214 -14.46 13.21 25.85
C LEU A 214 -14.68 14.34 26.87
N GLU A 215 -15.92 14.78 27.10
CA GLU A 215 -16.25 15.74 28.15
C GLU A 215 -15.89 15.23 29.56
N LYS A 216 -16.07 13.93 29.83
CA LYS A 216 -15.68 13.33 31.13
C LYS A 216 -14.16 13.30 31.32
N ASP A 217 -13.41 13.20 30.22
CA ASP A 217 -11.94 13.27 30.21
C ASP A 217 -11.43 14.74 30.19
N GLY A 218 -12.32 15.73 30.17
CA GLY A 218 -11.98 17.16 30.11
C GLY A 218 -11.46 17.63 28.74
N ARG A 219 -11.81 16.90 27.67
CA ARG A 219 -11.36 17.10 26.28
C ARG A 219 -12.43 17.77 25.42
N ASP A 220 -13.10 18.75 26.02
CA ASP A 220 -14.23 19.48 25.46
C ASP A 220 -13.89 20.06 24.08
N GLY A 221 -14.77 19.83 23.08
CA GLY A 221 -14.63 20.39 21.74
C GLY A 221 -13.53 19.79 20.86
N GLU A 222 -12.71 18.84 21.35
CA GLU A 222 -11.71 18.16 20.50
C GLU A 222 -12.37 17.44 19.32
N MET A 223 -13.50 16.77 19.55
CA MET A 223 -14.26 16.08 18.49
C MET A 223 -14.84 17.07 17.47
N THR A 224 -15.39 18.19 17.94
CA THR A 224 -15.93 19.26 17.08
C THR A 224 -14.85 19.82 16.18
N LYS A 225 -13.69 20.16 16.75
CA LYS A 225 -12.52 20.63 16.01
C LYS A 225 -12.03 19.60 15.00
N LEU A 226 -12.02 18.31 15.37
CA LEU A 226 -11.63 17.23 14.47
C LEU A 226 -12.58 17.12 13.27
N TYR A 227 -13.90 17.23 13.48
CA TYR A 227 -14.88 17.29 12.40
C TYR A 227 -14.73 18.56 11.53
N GLU A 228 -14.49 19.73 12.12
CA GLU A 228 -14.24 20.97 11.38
C GLU A 228 -12.97 20.90 10.53
N ASP A 229 -11.89 20.32 11.06
CA ASP A 229 -10.64 20.06 10.33
C ASP A 229 -10.87 19.06 9.18
N VAL A 230 -11.64 17.99 9.42
CA VAL A 230 -12.02 16.98 8.42
C VAL A 230 -12.86 17.57 7.29
N GLU A 231 -13.90 18.36 7.60
CA GLU A 231 -14.75 18.98 6.57
C GLU A 231 -14.01 20.08 5.80
N ARG A 232 -13.08 20.82 6.45
CA ARG A 232 -12.20 21.76 5.77
C ARG A 232 -11.26 21.04 4.80
N GLU A 233 -10.65 19.92 5.21
CA GLU A 233 -9.79 19.10 4.36
C GLU A 233 -10.56 18.52 3.16
N LYS A 234 -11.81 18.05 3.34
CA LYS A 234 -12.70 17.65 2.24
C LYS A 234 -12.95 18.80 1.26
N ALA A 235 -13.29 19.99 1.75
CA ALA A 235 -13.55 21.16 0.91
C ALA A 235 -12.31 21.61 0.12
N GLU A 236 -11.12 21.59 0.74
CA GLU A 236 -9.85 21.86 0.07
C GLU A 236 -9.53 20.82 -1.00
N ALA A 237 -9.72 19.53 -0.72
CA ALA A 237 -9.49 18.45 -1.69
C ALA A 237 -10.42 18.57 -2.90
N ALA A 238 -11.71 18.84 -2.67
CA ALA A 238 -12.69 19.07 -3.73
C ALA A 238 -12.35 20.31 -4.58
N ALA A 239 -11.88 21.40 -3.96
CA ALA A 239 -11.44 22.59 -4.67
C ALA A 239 -10.20 22.33 -5.56
N ARG A 240 -9.19 21.61 -5.05
CA ARG A 240 -8.00 21.21 -5.82
C ARG A 240 -8.36 20.30 -7.00
N ALA A 241 -9.24 19.32 -6.79
CA ALA A 241 -9.71 18.44 -7.87
C ALA A 241 -10.52 19.19 -8.94
N ALA A 242 -11.31 20.19 -8.54
CA ALA A 242 -12.03 21.06 -9.48
C ALA A 242 -11.08 21.96 -10.28
N GLU A 243 -10.05 22.53 -9.65
CA GLU A 243 -9.01 23.33 -10.31
C GLU A 243 -8.20 22.49 -11.32
N GLU A 244 -7.75 21.29 -10.92
CA GLU A 244 -7.01 20.38 -11.79
C GLU A 244 -7.85 19.96 -13.00
N LYS A 245 -9.13 19.62 -12.78
CA LYS A 245 -10.08 19.32 -13.86
C LYS A 245 -10.28 20.51 -14.80
N ALA A 246 -10.50 21.71 -14.26
CA ALA A 246 -10.68 22.93 -15.07
C ALA A 246 -9.42 23.25 -15.90
N ARG A 247 -8.23 23.04 -15.34
CA ARG A 247 -6.95 23.18 -16.04
C ARG A 247 -6.78 22.15 -17.15
N ALA A 248 -7.16 20.89 -16.91
CA ALA A 248 -7.15 19.84 -17.94
C ALA A 248 -8.13 20.15 -19.09
N GLU A 249 -9.35 20.63 -18.78
CA GLU A 249 -10.34 21.04 -19.77
C GLU A 249 -9.89 22.27 -20.58
N ALA A 250 -9.17 23.22 -19.96
CA ALA A 250 -8.61 24.38 -20.65
C ALA A 250 -7.50 23.97 -21.64
N LEU A 251 -6.56 23.13 -21.20
CA LEU A 251 -5.49 22.60 -22.07
C LEU A 251 -6.05 21.79 -23.24
N ALA A 252 -7.10 20.98 -23.01
CA ALA A 252 -7.76 20.22 -24.07
C ALA A 252 -8.42 21.13 -25.13
N LYS A 253 -9.05 22.24 -24.70
CA LYS A 253 -9.62 23.25 -25.62
C LYS A 253 -8.52 23.97 -26.41
N GLU A 254 -7.44 24.38 -25.76
CA GLU A 254 -6.31 25.03 -26.44
C GLU A 254 -5.67 24.09 -27.49
N GLU A 255 -5.53 22.80 -27.19
CA GLU A 255 -5.03 21.82 -28.16
C GLU A 255 -6.00 21.59 -29.33
N GLU A 256 -7.32 21.59 -29.08
CA GLU A 256 -8.35 21.49 -30.13
C GLU A 256 -8.35 22.73 -31.05
N GLU A 257 -8.27 23.93 -30.47
CA GLU A 257 -8.17 25.19 -31.21
C GLU A 257 -6.86 25.25 -32.04
N ARG A 258 -5.73 24.82 -31.47
CA ARG A 258 -4.46 24.73 -32.20
C ARG A 258 -4.54 23.79 -33.40
N LYS A 259 -5.17 22.62 -33.25
CA LYS A 259 -5.38 21.66 -34.35
C LYS A 259 -6.25 22.26 -35.46
N LYS A 260 -7.37 22.91 -35.12
CA LYS A 260 -8.25 23.59 -36.09
C LYS A 260 -7.52 24.72 -36.83
N ALA A 261 -6.72 25.52 -36.12
CA ALA A 261 -5.91 26.58 -36.74
C ALA A 261 -4.84 26.02 -37.68
N GLU A 262 -4.20 24.88 -37.32
CA GLU A 262 -3.22 24.21 -38.16
C GLU A 262 -3.85 23.60 -39.43
N GLU A 263 -5.04 23.01 -39.33
CA GLU A 263 -5.80 22.53 -40.51
C GLU A 263 -6.21 23.69 -41.43
N MET A 264 -6.78 24.77 -40.87
CA MET A 264 -7.19 25.95 -41.62
C MET A 264 -6.00 26.61 -42.34
N ALA A 265 -4.84 26.70 -41.69
CA ALA A 265 -3.62 27.23 -42.29
C ALA A 265 -3.09 26.33 -43.44
N LYS A 266 -3.20 25.00 -43.32
CA LYS A 266 -2.85 24.06 -44.41
C LYS A 266 -3.79 24.21 -45.60
N GLU A 267 -5.09 24.34 -45.36
CA GLU A 267 -6.10 24.53 -46.41
C GLU A 267 -5.91 25.88 -47.13
N GLU A 268 -5.66 26.97 -46.38
CA GLU A 268 -5.41 28.29 -46.98
C GLU A 268 -4.10 28.31 -47.79
N ALA A 269 -3.05 27.65 -47.31
CA ALA A 269 -1.79 27.50 -48.06
C ALA A 269 -1.99 26.75 -49.38
N ALA A 270 -2.78 25.66 -49.38
CA ALA A 270 -3.12 24.91 -50.58
C ALA A 270 -3.96 25.76 -51.57
N ALA A 271 -4.90 26.56 -51.07
CA ALA A 271 -5.70 27.47 -51.89
C ALA A 271 -4.84 28.59 -52.52
N ARG A 272 -3.90 29.18 -51.76
CA ARG A 272 -2.95 30.19 -52.26
C ARG A 272 -2.03 29.61 -53.34
N ALA A 273 -1.47 28.41 -53.12
CA ALA A 273 -0.65 27.72 -54.11
C ALA A 273 -1.42 27.44 -55.41
N SER A 274 -2.69 27.02 -55.29
CA SER A 274 -3.59 26.78 -56.44
C SER A 274 -3.85 28.06 -57.23
N ARG A 275 -4.11 29.20 -56.56
CA ARG A 275 -4.27 30.51 -57.22
C ARG A 275 -3.00 30.94 -57.95
N ALA A 276 -1.83 30.85 -57.31
CA ALA A 276 -0.55 31.21 -57.90
C ALA A 276 -0.23 30.36 -59.15
N ALA A 277 -0.56 29.07 -59.14
CA ALA A 277 -0.41 28.20 -60.31
C ALA A 277 -1.31 28.62 -61.47
N ILE A 278 -2.59 28.95 -61.21
CA ILE A 278 -3.53 29.45 -62.23
C ILE A 278 -3.04 30.78 -62.82
N GLU A 279 -2.59 31.71 -61.97
CA GLU A 279 -2.11 33.02 -62.40
C GLU A 279 -0.84 32.91 -63.24
N ALA A 280 0.09 32.01 -62.90
CA ALA A 280 1.27 31.71 -63.70
C ALA A 280 0.92 31.12 -65.08
N VAL A 281 -0.09 30.25 -65.17
CA VAL A 281 -0.58 29.71 -66.46
C VAL A 281 -1.21 30.82 -67.32
N LEU A 282 -2.02 31.70 -66.72
CA LEU A 282 -2.61 32.85 -67.43
C LEU A 282 -1.57 33.88 -67.86
N GLY A 283 -0.51 34.09 -67.07
CA GLY A 283 0.64 34.92 -67.42
C GLY A 283 1.34 34.43 -68.68
N ARG A 284 1.77 33.15 -68.68
CA ARG A 284 2.39 32.51 -69.86
C ARG A 284 1.49 32.55 -71.09
N LYS A 285 0.17 32.43 -70.93
CA LYS A 285 -0.77 32.53 -72.04
C LYS A 285 -0.80 33.93 -72.66
N ARG A 286 -0.75 34.99 -71.85
CA ARG A 286 -0.65 36.39 -72.31
C ARG A 286 0.71 36.74 -72.90
N GLU A 287 1.78 36.06 -72.47
CA GLU A 287 3.11 36.18 -73.06
C GLU A 287 3.15 35.48 -74.43
N ALA A 288 2.64 34.26 -74.54
CA ALA A 288 2.49 33.57 -75.82
C ALA A 288 1.57 34.32 -76.82
N GLU A 289 0.47 34.91 -76.35
CA GLU A 289 -0.41 35.77 -77.18
C GLU A 289 0.27 37.10 -77.59
N LYS A 290 1.32 37.53 -76.88
CA LYS A 290 2.17 38.66 -77.31
C LYS A 290 3.24 38.22 -78.29
N ASP A 291 3.91 37.09 -78.06
CA ASP A 291 4.92 36.57 -78.99
C ASP A 291 4.28 36.20 -80.35
N GLU A 292 3.07 35.63 -80.38
CA GLU A 292 2.30 35.45 -81.64
C GLU A 292 1.92 36.76 -82.36
N SER A 293 1.98 37.91 -81.66
CA SER A 293 1.78 39.24 -82.26
C SER A 293 3.09 39.87 -82.74
N VAL A 294 4.24 39.44 -82.21
CA VAL A 294 5.59 39.86 -82.61
C VAL A 294 6.10 39.01 -83.78
N ASP A 295 5.87 37.69 -83.76
CA ASP A 295 6.26 36.79 -84.85
C ASP A 295 5.49 37.12 -86.16
N LYS A 296 4.27 37.65 -86.07
CA LYS A 296 3.53 38.17 -87.25
C LYS A 296 4.09 39.47 -87.83
N ALA A 297 5.04 40.13 -87.16
CA ALA A 297 5.69 41.35 -87.64
C ALA A 297 7.05 41.10 -88.30
N ASN A 298 7.66 39.91 -88.15
CA ASN A 298 9.05 39.62 -88.56
C ASN A 298 9.19 38.56 -89.68
N VAL A 299 8.13 38.29 -90.47
CA VAL A 299 8.17 37.31 -91.58
C VAL A 299 8.61 37.93 -92.93
N GLU A 300 9.33 39.06 -92.91
CA GLU A 300 10.02 39.61 -94.08
C GLU A 300 11.47 40.03 -93.71
N GLU A 301 12.42 39.08 -93.69
CA GLU A 301 13.64 39.15 -94.54
C GLU A 301 14.61 37.94 -94.37
N ALA A 302 14.93 37.33 -95.52
CA ALA A 302 16.23 36.76 -95.96
C ALA A 302 16.98 35.60 -95.24
N GLN A 303 17.37 34.64 -96.09
CA GLN A 303 18.29 33.50 -95.87
C GLN A 303 19.57 33.72 -96.75
N VAL A 304 20.74 33.07 -96.67
CA VAL A 304 21.25 31.80 -96.07
C VAL A 304 22.76 31.97 -95.77
N VAL A 305 23.37 31.16 -94.89
CA VAL A 305 24.81 30.80 -94.93
C VAL A 305 25.09 29.48 -94.17
N GLU A 306 26.30 28.93 -94.28
CA GLU A 306 26.75 27.60 -93.84
C GLU A 306 27.88 27.60 -92.77
N SER A 307 28.04 26.44 -92.08
CA SER A 307 29.28 25.88 -91.50
C SER A 307 29.86 26.56 -90.22
N SER A 308 30.52 25.86 -89.28
CA SER A 308 31.27 24.58 -89.32
C SER A 308 31.14 23.74 -88.02
N SER A 309 31.90 22.62 -87.95
CA SER A 309 32.06 21.58 -86.91
C SER A 309 32.46 22.09 -85.50
N ASP A 310 32.46 21.31 -84.39
CA ASP A 310 32.84 19.90 -84.19
C ASP A 310 32.10 19.15 -83.04
N THR A 311 32.21 17.82 -83.07
CA THR A 311 31.76 16.78 -82.10
C THR A 311 32.65 16.73 -80.82
N ILE A 312 32.24 16.19 -79.66
CA ILE A 312 32.19 14.74 -79.28
C ILE A 312 31.64 14.57 -77.83
N ASP A 313 30.81 13.53 -77.59
CA ASP A 313 30.56 12.65 -76.39
C ASP A 313 30.55 13.20 -74.93
N ALA A 314 29.89 12.58 -73.91
CA ALA A 314 28.99 11.40 -73.79
C ALA A 314 28.10 11.60 -72.54
N ALA A 315 26.80 11.30 -72.59
CA ALA A 315 26.14 10.04 -72.19
C ALA A 315 26.18 9.66 -70.69
N GLY A 316 25.01 9.37 -70.10
CA GLY A 316 24.87 9.01 -68.68
C GLY A 316 23.42 8.88 -68.20
N GLU A 317 22.62 8.03 -68.84
CA GLU A 317 21.28 7.67 -68.37
C GLU A 317 21.35 6.70 -67.17
N GLN A 318 20.40 6.82 -66.23
CA GLN A 318 19.33 5.83 -65.93
C GLN A 318 18.65 6.24 -64.60
N ASN A 319 17.31 6.34 -64.52
CA ASN A 319 16.32 5.25 -64.39
C ASN A 319 16.49 4.49 -63.04
N GLU A 320 15.48 4.08 -62.28
CA GLU A 320 14.01 4.06 -62.42
C GLU A 320 13.43 3.84 -60.99
N GLY A 321 12.13 4.06 -60.71
CA GLY A 321 11.60 3.61 -59.40
C GLY A 321 10.30 4.23 -58.90
N CYS A 322 9.17 3.90 -59.52
CA CYS A 322 7.84 4.23 -58.96
C CYS A 322 7.08 2.93 -58.64
N ARG A 323 6.53 2.80 -57.41
CA ARG A 323 5.30 2.03 -57.17
C ARG A 323 4.62 2.37 -55.83
N PHE A 324 3.29 2.44 -55.94
CA PHE A 324 2.25 2.58 -54.92
C PHE A 324 2.32 1.44 -53.86
N ILE A 325 1.56 1.39 -52.74
CA ILE A 325 0.08 1.34 -52.64
C ILE A 325 -0.41 1.60 -51.18
N ASN A 326 -1.53 2.34 -51.05
CA ASN A 326 -2.53 2.43 -49.95
C ASN A 326 -2.16 2.78 -48.50
N GLY A 327 -3.11 3.50 -47.85
CA GLY A 327 -3.29 3.45 -46.38
C GLY A 327 -4.00 4.67 -45.78
N CYS A 328 -5.32 4.75 -45.87
CA CYS A 328 -6.10 5.86 -45.29
C CYS A 328 -6.62 5.57 -43.87
N GLN A 329 -6.67 6.63 -43.05
CA GLN A 329 -7.60 6.88 -41.93
C GLN A 329 -7.51 6.14 -40.57
N VAL A 330 -7.36 6.98 -39.52
CA VAL A 330 -8.21 7.11 -38.31
C VAL A 330 -8.42 5.90 -37.38
N ALA A 331 -7.96 6.01 -36.12
CA ALA A 331 -8.81 6.02 -34.89
C ALA A 331 -8.00 5.81 -33.58
N ASN A 332 -8.41 6.51 -32.51
CA ASN A 332 -8.33 6.17 -31.07
C ASN A 332 -6.94 5.80 -30.46
N TYR A 333 -6.48 6.33 -29.32
CA TYR A 333 -7.14 6.90 -28.15
C TYR A 333 -8.03 5.92 -27.35
N ARG A 334 -7.41 4.86 -26.80
CA ARG A 334 -7.72 4.29 -25.47
C ARG A 334 -6.73 3.18 -25.05
N ASP A 335 -6.73 2.95 -23.74
CA ASP A 335 -6.08 1.90 -22.95
C ASP A 335 -4.66 2.21 -22.43
N SER A 336 -4.53 2.78 -21.22
CA SER A 336 -4.75 2.17 -19.88
C SER A 336 -3.55 1.29 -19.49
N GLN A 337 -2.64 1.72 -18.60
CA GLN A 337 -2.93 1.89 -17.17
C GLN A 337 -3.93 0.86 -16.62
N ARG A 338 -3.44 -0.38 -16.46
CA ARG A 338 -4.01 -1.40 -15.56
C ARG A 338 -2.89 -2.06 -14.78
N HIS A 339 -2.46 -1.41 -13.69
CA HIS A 339 -1.65 -2.01 -12.62
C HIS A 339 -1.87 -1.24 -11.31
N LEU A 340 -3.12 -1.27 -10.81
CA LEU A 340 -3.52 -0.98 -9.42
C LEU A 340 -5.05 -1.06 -9.32
N MET A 341 -5.58 -2.28 -9.22
CA MET A 341 -6.79 -2.61 -8.44
C MET A 341 -7.01 -4.12 -8.50
N GLY A 342 -6.77 -4.78 -7.38
CA GLY A 342 -7.09 -6.17 -7.12
C GLY A 342 -7.18 -6.35 -5.62
N ILE A 343 -8.23 -7.04 -5.15
CA ILE A 343 -8.60 -7.23 -3.74
C ILE A 343 -9.37 -6.04 -3.13
N ILE A 344 -10.66 -5.95 -3.46
CA ILE A 344 -11.69 -5.73 -2.44
C ILE A 344 -12.30 -7.12 -2.16
N PRO A 345 -12.30 -7.63 -0.92
CA PRO A 345 -12.97 -8.88 -0.60
C PRO A 345 -14.47 -8.64 -0.31
N ASN A 346 -15.34 -9.50 -0.85
CA ASN A 346 -16.73 -9.60 -0.39
C ASN A 346 -16.79 -10.20 1.02
N VAL A 347 -17.38 -9.47 1.98
CA VAL A 347 -18.37 -9.98 2.95
C VAL A 347 -19.43 -8.89 3.10
#